data_AF-A0A4R8LLJ3-F1
#
_entry.id   AF-A0A4R8LLJ3-F1
#
_cell.length_a   1.000
_cell.length_b   1.000
_cell.length_c   1.000
_cell.angle_alpha   90.00
_cell.angle_beta   90.00
_cell.angle_gamma   90.00
#
_symmetry.space_group_name_H-M   'P 1'
#
loop_
_entity.id
_entity.type
_entity.pdbx_description
1 polymer ?
#
loop_
_entity_poly.entity_id
_entity_poly.type
_entity_poly.pdbx_seq_one_letter_code
_entity_poly.pdbx_strand_id
1 'polypeptide(L)'
;MVIKPPNSPASALQWLALASLRPTQITVGMQYVALKAFVTRRLYDAARRQLLERHPLLCVRAPDGSVFVIDHHHWAMAWHLCNIELVPVRFACDLRARSMPSFWRKMARENLLHPFDSQGRRRDPHELPATIALMQDDPYQSLAALTRRCGAYRKTSSRYSAFVWADFLRAEVPLDGTDNASMLAALIASTRIARSKKARGLPGYAGKA
;
A
#
# COMPACT_ATOMS: atom_id res chain seq x y z
N MET A 1 -10.01 -16.70 -2.49
CA MET A 1 -11.31 -16.02 -2.69
C MET A 1 -11.03 -14.61 -3.19
N VAL A 2 -11.36 -14.30 -4.44
CA VAL A 2 -11.14 -12.97 -5.04
C VAL A 2 -12.21 -12.03 -4.47
N ILE A 3 -11.81 -11.08 -3.62
CA ILE A 3 -12.70 -9.97 -3.27
C ILE A 3 -12.74 -9.05 -4.49
N LYS A 4 -13.70 -9.28 -5.40
CA LYS A 4 -14.13 -8.23 -6.32
C LYS A 4 -14.48 -7.01 -5.45
N PRO A 5 -14.05 -5.78 -5.81
CA PRO A 5 -14.64 -4.60 -5.19
C PRO A 5 -16.17 -4.73 -5.32
N PRO A 6 -16.95 -4.34 -4.30
CA PRO A 6 -18.41 -4.42 -4.39
C PRO A 6 -18.87 -3.78 -5.71
N ASN A 7 -19.83 -4.42 -6.37
CA ASN A 7 -20.45 -4.03 -7.66
C ASN A 7 -21.19 -2.67 -7.64
N SER A 8 -20.86 -1.79 -6.70
CA SER A 8 -21.36 -0.42 -6.66
C SER A 8 -20.60 0.43 -7.69
N PRO A 9 -21.26 1.35 -8.40
CA PRO A 9 -20.55 2.33 -9.21
C PRO A 9 -19.51 3.03 -8.32
N ALA A 10 -18.29 3.15 -8.82
CA ALA A 10 -17.21 3.80 -8.08
C ALA A 10 -17.71 5.17 -7.62
N SER A 11 -17.70 5.44 -6.31
CA SER A 11 -18.21 6.70 -5.77
C SER A 11 -17.60 7.88 -6.52
N ALA A 12 -18.32 8.99 -6.63
CA ALA A 12 -17.76 10.24 -7.13
C ALA A 12 -16.43 10.55 -6.43
N LEU A 13 -15.50 11.13 -7.19
CA LEU A 13 -14.22 11.60 -6.68
C LEU A 13 -14.47 12.72 -5.66
N GLN A 14 -13.81 12.67 -4.51
CA GLN A 14 -13.87 13.73 -3.50
C GLN A 14 -12.46 14.17 -3.15
N TRP A 15 -12.28 15.43 -2.74
CA TRP A 15 -10.99 15.95 -2.28
C TRP A 15 -11.05 16.12 -0.77
N LEU A 16 -10.13 15.48 -0.05
CA LEU A 16 -10.06 15.53 1.41
C LEU A 16 -8.66 15.96 1.86
N ALA A 17 -8.58 16.54 3.05
CA ALA A 17 -7.32 16.82 3.70
C ALA A 17 -6.57 15.51 4.00
N LEU A 18 -5.35 15.36 3.49
CA LEU A 18 -4.52 14.17 3.70
C LEU A 18 -4.28 13.90 5.19
N ALA A 19 -4.15 14.96 5.99
CA ALA A 19 -3.94 14.88 7.43
C ALA A 19 -5.13 14.26 8.20
N SER A 20 -6.35 14.25 7.63
CA SER A 20 -7.51 13.63 8.27
C SER A 20 -7.69 12.15 7.93
N LEU A 21 -6.86 11.62 7.02
CA LEU A 21 -6.95 10.24 6.56
C LEU A 21 -6.18 9.30 7.48
N ARG A 22 -6.82 8.19 7.86
CA ARG A 22 -6.25 7.15 8.71
C ARG A 22 -5.78 5.96 7.87
N PRO A 23 -4.54 5.49 7.99
CA PRO A 23 -4.12 4.26 7.31
C PRO A 23 -4.76 3.01 7.90
N THR A 24 -4.89 1.96 7.09
CA THR A 24 -5.24 0.61 7.56
C THR A 24 -4.07 -0.37 7.55
N GLN A 25 -2.84 0.14 7.40
CA GLN A 25 -1.60 -0.60 7.56
C GLN A 25 -0.60 0.21 8.38
N ILE A 26 0.32 -0.45 9.08
CA ILE A 26 1.32 0.22 9.93
C ILE A 26 2.51 0.71 9.09
N THR A 27 2.87 -0.04 8.07
CA THR A 27 4.14 0.11 7.35
C THR A 27 3.95 0.46 5.88
N VAL A 28 4.92 1.16 5.29
CA VAL A 28 5.08 1.37 3.85
C VAL A 28 6.55 1.16 3.47
N GLY A 29 6.83 1.00 2.18
CA GLY A 29 8.21 0.96 1.70
C GLY A 29 8.70 2.35 1.32
N MET A 30 9.57 2.97 2.13
CA MET A 30 9.95 4.37 1.99
C MET A 30 10.80 4.67 0.75
N GLN A 31 11.63 3.73 0.27
CA GLN A 31 12.33 3.93 -1.00
C GLN A 31 11.35 3.97 -2.19
N TYR A 32 10.31 3.11 -2.18
CA TYR A 32 9.29 3.16 -3.23
C TYR A 32 8.39 4.41 -3.12
N VAL A 33 8.13 4.88 -1.90
CA VAL A 33 7.51 6.20 -1.63
C VAL A 33 8.36 7.32 -2.22
N ALA A 34 9.68 7.31 -2.00
CA ALA A 34 10.59 8.35 -2.50
C ALA A 34 10.56 8.46 -4.04
N LEU A 35 10.49 7.33 -4.75
CA LEU A 35 10.33 7.33 -6.21
C LEU A 35 9.01 7.97 -6.66
N LYS A 36 7.91 7.70 -5.94
CA LYS A 36 6.62 8.34 -6.21
C LYS A 36 6.66 9.84 -5.94
N ALA A 37 7.25 10.24 -4.81
CA ALA A 37 7.42 11.64 -4.44
C ALA A 37 8.27 12.39 -5.48
N PHE A 38 9.35 11.77 -5.97
CA PHE A 38 10.17 12.31 -7.05
C PHE A 38 9.37 12.58 -8.32
N VAL A 39 8.54 11.63 -8.76
CA VAL A 39 7.64 11.82 -9.91
C VAL A 39 6.64 12.94 -9.64
N THR A 40 6.04 12.97 -8.45
CA THR A 40 5.07 14.01 -8.08
C THR A 40 5.67 15.41 -8.08
N ARG A 41 6.87 15.60 -7.50
CA ARG A 41 7.54 16.91 -7.41
C ARG A 41 7.89 17.50 -8.78
N ARG A 42 8.08 16.66 -9.80
CA ARG A 42 8.40 17.10 -11.17
C ARG A 42 7.19 17.55 -11.98
N LEU A 43 5.97 17.31 -11.49
CA LEU A 43 4.75 17.74 -12.15
C LEU A 43 4.20 18.98 -11.43
N TYR A 44 3.56 19.87 -12.18
CA TYR A 44 2.93 21.08 -11.67
C TYR A 44 1.50 21.21 -12.20
N ASP A 45 0.70 22.07 -11.57
CA ASP A 45 -0.65 22.48 -11.99
C ASP A 45 -1.53 21.32 -12.50
N ALA A 46 -2.00 21.43 -13.74
CA ALA A 46 -2.89 20.45 -14.37
C ALA A 46 -2.27 19.05 -14.45
N ALA A 47 -0.96 18.94 -14.71
CA ALA A 47 -0.28 17.66 -14.81
C ALA A 47 -0.19 16.96 -13.44
N ARG A 48 0.11 17.74 -12.37
CA ARG A 48 0.09 17.22 -10.99
C ARG A 48 -1.32 16.79 -10.60
N ARG A 49 -2.32 17.62 -10.88
CA ARG A 49 -3.73 17.29 -10.63
C ARG A 49 -4.14 16.00 -11.33
N GLN A 50 -3.80 15.85 -12.62
CA GLN A 50 -4.10 14.65 -13.38
C GLN A 50 -3.41 13.39 -12.80
N LEU A 51 -2.16 13.51 -12.32
CA LEU A 51 -1.48 12.41 -11.64
C LEU A 51 -2.26 11.95 -10.40
N LEU A 52 -2.69 12.91 -9.57
CA LEU A 52 -3.46 12.67 -8.36
C LEU A 52 -4.81 12.00 -8.70
N GLU A 53 -5.57 12.57 -9.65
CA GLU A 53 -6.90 12.07 -10.04
C GLU A 53 -6.85 10.68 -10.71
N ARG A 54 -5.73 10.31 -11.34
CA ARG A 54 -5.47 8.96 -11.86
C ARG A 54 -5.21 7.93 -10.76
N HIS A 55 -4.85 8.37 -9.56
CA HIS A 55 -4.48 7.51 -8.44
C HIS A 55 -5.25 7.84 -7.16
N PRO A 56 -6.60 7.97 -7.20
CA PRO A 56 -7.35 8.33 -6.01
C PRO A 56 -7.10 7.32 -4.88
N LEU A 57 -6.99 7.80 -3.65
CA LEU A 57 -6.91 6.91 -2.50
C LEU A 57 -8.25 6.20 -2.35
N LEU A 58 -8.21 4.87 -2.19
CA LEU A 58 -9.42 4.10 -1.94
C LEU A 58 -9.68 4.08 -0.45
N CYS A 59 -10.87 4.50 -0.03
CA CYS A 59 -11.19 4.74 1.37
C CYS A 59 -12.50 4.07 1.80
N VAL A 60 -12.71 4.00 3.12
CA VAL A 60 -13.94 3.61 3.79
C VAL A 60 -14.32 4.68 4.81
N ARG A 61 -15.63 5.02 4.92
CA ARG A 61 -16.15 5.89 5.99
C ARG A 61 -16.58 5.05 7.19
N ALA A 62 -16.11 5.41 8.37
CA ALA A 62 -16.48 4.80 9.64
C ALA A 62 -17.68 5.49 10.30
N PRO A 63 -18.37 4.84 11.27
CA PRO A 63 -19.47 5.40 12.07
C PRO A 63 -19.22 6.78 12.70
N ASP A 64 -18.02 7.01 13.20
CA ASP A 64 -17.59 8.28 13.82
C ASP A 64 -17.23 9.37 12.80
N GLY A 65 -17.38 9.10 11.50
CA GLY A 65 -16.98 10.00 10.42
C GLY A 65 -15.51 9.88 10.00
N SER A 66 -14.69 9.09 10.70
CA SER A 66 -13.29 8.85 10.32
C SER A 66 -13.20 8.21 8.93
N VAL A 67 -12.16 8.58 8.17
CA VAL A 67 -11.92 8.06 6.81
C VAL A 67 -10.66 7.20 6.81
N PHE A 68 -10.82 5.93 6.48
CA PHE A 68 -9.73 4.94 6.47
C PHE A 68 -9.28 4.64 5.04
N VAL A 69 -7.98 4.81 4.76
CA VAL A 69 -7.34 4.47 3.48
C VAL A 69 -7.10 2.97 3.44
N ILE A 70 -7.68 2.28 2.46
CA ILE A 70 -7.60 0.83 2.26
C ILE A 70 -6.78 0.41 1.04
N ASP A 71 -6.34 1.36 0.21
CA ASP A 71 -5.40 1.12 -0.88
C ASP A 71 -4.64 2.42 -1.20
N HIS A 72 -3.49 2.26 -1.88
CA HIS A 72 -2.59 3.34 -2.32
C HIS A 72 -1.83 4.09 -1.19
N HIS A 73 -1.50 3.44 -0.08
CA HIS A 73 -0.74 4.05 1.02
C HIS A 73 0.62 4.61 0.62
N HIS A 74 1.35 3.97 -0.31
CA HIS A 74 2.60 4.54 -0.84
C HIS A 74 2.38 5.86 -1.60
N TRP A 75 1.22 6.05 -2.24
CA TRP A 75 0.89 7.35 -2.85
C TRP A 75 0.50 8.37 -1.77
N ALA A 76 -0.31 7.98 -0.80
CA ALA A 76 -0.67 8.85 0.32
C ALA A 76 0.58 9.38 1.04
N MET A 77 1.51 8.50 1.40
CA MET A 77 2.78 8.89 2.02
C MET A 77 3.65 9.74 1.08
N ALA A 78 3.73 9.41 -0.22
CA ALA A 78 4.50 10.21 -1.17
C ALA A 78 3.96 11.64 -1.28
N TRP A 79 2.64 11.81 -1.28
CA TRP A 79 1.99 13.12 -1.31
C TRP A 79 2.17 13.89 0.00
N HIS A 80 2.20 13.19 1.15
CA HIS A 80 2.59 13.79 2.42
C HIS A 80 4.01 14.37 2.35
N LEU A 81 5.00 13.61 1.85
CA LEU A 81 6.38 14.10 1.66
C LEU A 81 6.47 15.27 0.65
N CYS A 82 5.47 15.44 -0.22
CA CYS A 82 5.41 16.54 -1.17
C CYS A 82 4.65 17.77 -0.63
N ASN A 83 4.24 17.77 0.64
CA ASN A 83 3.41 18.81 1.26
C ASN A 83 2.10 19.05 0.49
N ILE A 84 1.50 18.00 -0.06
CA ILE A 84 0.18 18.07 -0.70
C ILE A 84 -0.89 17.91 0.36
N GLU A 85 -1.68 18.96 0.58
CA GLU A 85 -2.69 18.99 1.63
C GLU A 85 -3.99 18.31 1.20
N LEU A 86 -4.47 18.57 -0.02
CA LEU A 86 -5.72 18.01 -0.55
C LEU A 86 -5.44 16.89 -1.55
N VAL A 87 -6.06 15.73 -1.31
CA VAL A 87 -5.86 14.53 -2.13
C VAL A 87 -7.19 13.96 -2.62
N PRO A 88 -7.25 13.40 -3.83
CA PRO A 88 -8.46 12.78 -4.33
C PRO A 88 -8.68 11.42 -3.69
N VAL A 89 -9.90 11.15 -3.29
CA VAL A 89 -10.35 9.90 -2.69
C VAL A 89 -11.57 9.35 -3.40
N ARG A 90 -11.74 8.03 -3.34
CA ARG A 90 -12.99 7.33 -3.66
C ARG A 90 -13.35 6.41 -2.52
N PHE A 91 -14.64 6.28 -2.25
CA PHE A 91 -15.15 5.40 -1.21
C PHE A 91 -15.53 4.05 -1.81
N ALA A 92 -14.88 2.99 -1.31
CA ALA A 92 -15.26 1.62 -1.61
C ALA A 92 -16.55 1.23 -0.88
N CYS A 93 -16.76 1.79 0.31
CA CYS A 93 -18.01 1.66 1.07
C CYS A 93 -18.17 2.80 2.09
N ASP A 94 -19.42 3.07 2.43
CA ASP A 94 -19.82 3.95 3.52
C ASP A 94 -20.45 3.10 4.62
N LEU A 95 -19.84 3.09 5.81
CA LEU A 95 -20.26 2.27 6.94
C LEU A 95 -20.77 3.12 8.10
N ARG A 96 -21.15 4.38 7.85
CA ARG A 96 -21.62 5.30 8.90
C ARG A 96 -22.83 4.78 9.68
N ALA A 97 -23.71 4.01 9.04
CA ALA A 97 -24.89 3.42 9.67
C ALA A 97 -24.62 2.17 10.55
N ARG A 98 -23.35 1.82 10.80
CA ARG A 98 -22.95 0.67 11.63
C ARG A 98 -22.51 1.14 13.02
N SER A 99 -22.42 0.23 13.98
CA SER A 99 -21.69 0.49 15.22
C SER A 99 -20.17 0.34 15.01
N MET A 100 -19.35 0.99 15.83
CA MET A 100 -17.89 0.85 15.73
C MET A 100 -17.40 -0.61 15.84
N PRO A 101 -17.93 -1.46 16.73
CA PRO A 101 -17.56 -2.88 16.75
C PRO A 101 -17.94 -3.64 15.48
N SER A 102 -19.06 -3.26 14.84
CA SER A 102 -19.49 -3.86 13.56
C SER A 102 -18.60 -3.40 12.40
N PHE A 103 -18.17 -2.13 12.42
CA PHE A 103 -17.19 -1.58 11.49
C PHE A 103 -15.87 -2.37 11.51
N TRP A 104 -15.24 -2.52 12.68
CA TRP A 104 -13.96 -3.24 12.79
C TRP A 104 -14.06 -4.72 12.39
N ARG A 105 -15.14 -5.40 12.79
CA ARG A 105 -15.41 -6.78 12.34
C ARG A 105 -15.53 -6.88 10.82
N LYS A 106 -16.19 -5.93 10.17
CA LYS A 106 -16.28 -5.89 8.70
C LYS A 106 -14.93 -5.61 8.05
N MET A 107 -14.17 -4.63 8.56
CA MET A 107 -12.83 -4.31 8.06
C MET A 107 -11.89 -5.53 8.15
N ALA A 108 -11.92 -6.26 9.27
CA ALA A 108 -11.16 -7.49 9.44
C ALA A 108 -11.63 -8.62 8.51
N ARG A 109 -12.94 -8.93 8.49
CA ARG A 109 -13.53 -10.00 7.67
C ARG A 109 -13.30 -9.80 6.17
N GLU A 110 -13.27 -8.54 5.72
CA GLU A 110 -13.04 -8.19 4.31
C GLU A 110 -11.57 -7.97 4.00
N ASN A 111 -10.68 -8.27 4.96
CA ASN A 111 -9.26 -8.15 4.79
C ASN A 111 -8.90 -6.72 4.31
N LEU A 112 -9.42 -5.70 4.98
CA LEU A 112 -9.12 -4.29 4.71
C LEU A 112 -8.07 -3.71 5.67
N LEU A 113 -7.58 -4.53 6.61
CA LEU A 113 -6.59 -4.18 7.61
C LEU A 113 -5.32 -5.00 7.38
N HIS A 114 -4.16 -4.34 7.49
CA HIS A 114 -2.84 -4.97 7.48
C HIS A 114 -1.98 -4.47 8.66
N PRO A 115 -2.35 -4.81 9.91
CA PRO A 115 -1.63 -4.37 11.10
C PRO A 115 -0.38 -5.25 11.30
N PHE A 116 0.67 -5.01 10.52
CA PHE A 116 1.96 -5.69 10.65
C PHE A 116 3.09 -4.68 10.78
N ASP A 117 3.98 -4.89 11.74
CA ASP A 117 5.14 -4.02 11.96
C ASP A 117 6.23 -4.21 10.89
N SER A 118 7.32 -3.44 10.98
CA SER A 118 8.42 -3.47 10.00
C SER A 118 9.19 -4.80 9.94
N GLN A 119 8.96 -5.69 10.90
CA GLN A 119 9.51 -7.05 10.94
C GLN A 119 8.53 -8.10 10.41
N GLY A 120 7.36 -7.68 9.90
CA GLY A 120 6.32 -8.59 9.42
C GLY A 120 5.56 -9.30 10.54
N ARG A 121 5.59 -8.77 11.78
CA ARG A 121 4.85 -9.36 12.90
C ARG A 121 3.48 -8.72 13.02
N ARG A 122 2.45 -9.56 13.17
CA ARG A 122 1.07 -9.10 13.35
C ARG A 122 0.94 -8.32 14.66
N ARG A 123 0.26 -7.19 14.58
CA ARG A 123 -0.02 -6.25 15.67
C ARG A 123 -1.51 -6.14 15.92
N ASP A 124 -1.86 -5.52 17.04
CA ASP A 124 -3.25 -5.21 17.31
C ASP A 124 -3.73 -4.09 16.35
N PRO A 125 -4.95 -4.18 15.76
CA PRO A 125 -5.51 -3.09 14.95
C PRO A 125 -5.55 -1.72 15.64
N HIS A 126 -5.57 -1.65 16.97
CA HIS A 126 -5.45 -0.40 17.72
C HIS A 126 -4.09 0.28 17.59
N GLU A 127 -3.06 -0.44 17.12
CA GLU A 127 -1.73 0.09 16.83
C GLU A 127 -1.62 0.67 15.41
N LEU A 128 -2.72 0.70 14.64
CA LEU A 128 -2.73 1.40 13.35
C LEU A 128 -2.41 2.89 13.56
N PRO A 129 -1.53 3.49 12.73
CA PRO A 129 -1.14 4.88 12.90
C PRO A 129 -2.34 5.82 12.80
N ALA A 130 -2.33 6.89 13.60
CA ALA A 130 -3.42 7.87 13.61
C ALA A 130 -3.50 8.68 12.29
N THR A 131 -2.38 8.82 11.59
CA THR A 131 -2.26 9.55 10.33
C THR A 131 -1.29 8.85 9.39
N ILE A 132 -1.35 9.21 8.10
CA ILE A 132 -0.40 8.71 7.09
C ILE A 132 1.06 9.02 7.45
N ALA A 133 1.33 10.19 8.07
CA ALA A 133 2.68 10.62 8.44
C ALA A 133 3.37 9.71 9.47
N LEU A 134 2.58 8.96 10.25
CA LEU A 134 3.05 8.08 11.32
C LEU A 134 3.29 6.63 10.86
N MET A 135 3.13 6.34 9.57
CA MET A 135 3.45 5.01 9.05
C MET A 135 4.96 4.77 9.07
N GLN A 136 5.34 3.54 9.40
CA GLN A 136 6.74 3.13 9.55
C GLN A 136 7.32 2.59 8.24
N ASP A 137 8.64 2.61 8.09
CA ASP A 137 9.29 1.96 6.96
C ASP A 137 9.36 0.44 7.17
N ASP A 138 8.98 -0.31 6.13
CA ASP A 138 9.30 -1.71 5.93
C ASP A 138 10.04 -1.83 4.59
N PRO A 139 11.38 -1.93 4.61
CA PRO A 139 12.19 -1.97 3.40
C PRO A 139 11.82 -3.12 2.44
N TYR A 140 11.29 -4.23 2.96
CA TYR A 140 10.85 -5.35 2.13
C TYR A 140 9.60 -5.03 1.30
N GLN A 141 8.77 -4.06 1.73
CA GLN A 141 7.69 -3.54 0.88
C GLN A 141 8.22 -2.72 -0.29
N SER A 142 9.33 -1.98 -0.10
CA SER A 142 10.02 -1.32 -1.22
C SER A 142 10.58 -2.37 -2.16
N LEU A 143 11.31 -3.35 -1.63
CA LEU A 143 11.92 -4.42 -2.41
C LEU A 143 10.87 -5.18 -3.22
N ALA A 144 9.76 -5.59 -2.61
CA ALA A 144 8.65 -6.25 -3.31
C ALA A 144 8.09 -5.36 -4.43
N ALA A 145 7.74 -4.11 -4.13
CA ALA A 145 7.20 -3.19 -5.13
C ALA A 145 8.14 -3.00 -6.33
N LEU A 146 9.45 -2.85 -6.08
CA LEU A 146 10.48 -2.70 -7.11
C LEU A 146 10.69 -3.99 -7.91
N THR A 147 10.78 -5.13 -7.23
CA THR A 147 10.89 -6.47 -7.85
C THR A 147 9.75 -6.73 -8.83
N ARG A 148 8.52 -6.33 -8.46
CA ARG A 148 7.37 -6.37 -9.37
C ARG A 148 7.55 -5.46 -10.58
N ARG A 149 8.07 -4.24 -10.38
CA ARG A 149 8.29 -3.27 -11.48
C ARG A 149 9.38 -3.72 -12.44
N CYS A 150 10.34 -4.53 -12.00
CA CYS A 150 11.30 -5.23 -12.86
C CYS A 150 10.69 -6.42 -13.62
N GLY A 151 9.38 -6.68 -13.47
CA GLY A 151 8.70 -7.77 -14.16
C GLY A 151 9.04 -9.16 -13.62
N ALA A 152 9.54 -9.27 -12.39
CA ALA A 152 9.83 -10.57 -11.78
C ALA A 152 8.56 -11.34 -11.39
N TYR A 153 7.46 -10.63 -11.14
CA TYR A 153 6.14 -11.21 -10.94
C TYR A 153 5.04 -10.23 -11.39
N ARG A 154 3.84 -10.77 -11.64
CA ARG A 154 2.70 -10.03 -12.19
C ARG A 154 1.89 -9.35 -11.09
N LYS A 155 1.30 -8.19 -11.40
CA LYS A 155 0.29 -7.57 -10.54
C LYS A 155 -0.94 -8.48 -10.52
N THR A 156 -1.47 -8.74 -9.33
CA THR A 156 -2.76 -9.43 -9.14
C THR A 156 -3.82 -8.47 -8.64
N SER A 157 -5.09 -8.87 -8.67
CA SER A 157 -6.19 -8.12 -8.07
C SER A 157 -6.22 -8.16 -6.53
N SER A 158 -5.50 -9.10 -5.90
CA SER A 158 -5.42 -9.18 -4.44
C SER A 158 -4.60 -8.02 -3.85
N ARG A 159 -5.16 -7.38 -2.82
CA ARG A 159 -4.50 -6.30 -2.04
C ARG A 159 -3.32 -6.82 -1.20
N TYR A 160 -3.32 -8.11 -0.87
CA TYR A 160 -2.30 -8.74 -0.02
C TYR A 160 -1.04 -9.16 -0.74
N SER A 161 -1.08 -9.24 -2.07
CA SER A 161 0.03 -9.83 -2.82
C SER A 161 1.35 -9.13 -2.56
N ALA A 162 1.34 -7.79 -2.44
CA ALA A 162 2.56 -7.05 -2.14
C ALA A 162 3.19 -7.47 -0.79
N PHE A 163 2.38 -7.72 0.23
CA PHE A 163 2.86 -8.14 1.56
C PHE A 163 3.33 -9.59 1.57
N VAL A 164 2.60 -10.49 0.90
CA VAL A 164 3.02 -11.88 0.72
C VAL A 164 4.39 -11.96 0.03
N TRP A 165 4.62 -11.10 -0.96
CA TRP A 165 5.94 -10.98 -1.60
C TRP A 165 6.98 -10.35 -0.68
N ALA A 166 6.63 -9.34 0.12
CA ALA A 166 7.56 -8.75 1.09
C ALA A 166 8.03 -9.78 2.13
N ASP A 167 7.12 -10.59 2.67
CA ASP A 167 7.44 -11.64 3.65
C ASP A 167 8.30 -12.76 3.05
N PHE A 168 7.98 -13.19 1.82
CA PHE A 168 8.80 -14.16 1.10
C PHE A 168 10.22 -13.63 0.87
N LEU A 169 10.35 -12.38 0.41
CA LEU A 169 11.66 -11.78 0.18
C LEU A 169 12.42 -11.55 1.48
N ARG A 170 11.72 -11.25 2.60
CA ARG A 170 12.31 -11.17 3.94
C ARG A 170 12.97 -12.47 4.36
N ALA A 171 12.37 -13.61 4.03
CA ALA A 171 12.92 -14.92 4.34
C ALA A 171 14.09 -15.35 3.42
N GLU A 172 14.17 -14.80 2.21
CA GLU A 172 15.03 -15.34 1.13
C GLU A 172 16.13 -14.40 0.65
N VAL A 173 16.01 -13.09 0.92
CA VAL A 173 16.93 -12.07 0.43
C VAL A 173 17.43 -11.23 1.61
N PRO A 174 18.72 -11.30 1.94
CA PRO A 174 19.30 -10.41 2.95
C PRO A 174 19.23 -8.96 2.45
N LEU A 175 18.97 -8.05 3.38
CA LEU A 175 18.97 -6.62 3.12
C LEU A 175 19.91 -5.95 4.13
N ASP A 176 21.17 -5.81 3.74
CA ASP A 176 22.29 -5.36 4.59
C ASP A 176 22.34 -3.83 4.75
N GLY A 177 21.18 -3.17 4.76
CA GLY A 177 21.08 -1.72 4.83
C GLY A 177 19.88 -1.17 4.05
N THR A 178 19.53 0.08 4.32
CA THR A 178 18.44 0.80 3.64
C THR A 178 18.95 1.85 2.65
N ASP A 179 20.24 1.84 2.33
CA ASP A 179 20.83 2.67 1.28
C ASP A 179 20.54 2.12 -0.13
N ASN A 180 20.90 2.91 -1.14
CA ASN A 180 20.63 2.57 -2.54
C ASN A 180 21.45 1.38 -3.05
N ALA A 181 22.70 1.21 -2.58
CA ALA A 181 23.55 0.10 -3.00
C ALA A 181 23.02 -1.23 -2.44
N SER A 182 22.67 -1.24 -1.15
CA SER A 182 22.03 -2.38 -0.49
C SER A 182 20.71 -2.76 -1.16
N MET A 183 19.85 -1.78 -1.46
CA MET A 183 18.60 -2.07 -2.19
C MET A 183 18.84 -2.61 -3.59
N LEU A 184 19.82 -2.07 -4.33
CA LEU A 184 20.12 -2.54 -5.68
C LEU A 184 20.62 -3.99 -5.68
N ALA A 185 21.50 -4.34 -4.75
CA ALA A 185 21.97 -5.71 -4.58
C ALA A 185 20.81 -6.66 -4.23
N ALA A 186 19.96 -6.27 -3.27
CA ALA A 186 18.78 -7.03 -2.91
C ALA A 186 17.78 -7.16 -4.08
N LEU A 187 17.63 -6.15 -4.93
CA LEU A 187 16.77 -6.19 -6.11
C LEU A 187 17.25 -7.20 -7.16
N ILE A 188 18.57 -7.33 -7.34
CA ILE A 188 19.14 -8.35 -8.23
C ILE A 188 18.85 -9.75 -7.68
N ALA A 189 19.03 -9.96 -6.36
CA ALA A 189 18.71 -11.24 -5.72
C ALA A 189 17.21 -11.55 -5.76
N SER A 190 16.37 -10.55 -5.47
CA SER A 190 14.91 -10.70 -5.41
C SER A 190 14.31 -11.06 -6.77
N THR A 191 14.80 -10.47 -7.86
CA THR A 191 14.33 -10.78 -9.21
C THR A 191 14.65 -12.22 -9.62
N ARG A 192 15.79 -12.77 -9.19
CA ARG A 192 16.17 -14.17 -9.41
C ARG A 192 15.30 -15.11 -8.58
N ILE A 193 15.18 -14.87 -7.27
CA ILE A 193 14.45 -15.78 -6.38
C ILE A 193 12.94 -15.77 -6.65
N ALA A 194 12.37 -14.63 -7.03
CA ALA A 194 10.97 -14.49 -7.39
C ALA A 194 10.56 -15.28 -8.65
N ARG A 195 11.51 -15.60 -9.52
CA ARG A 195 11.30 -16.46 -10.70
C ARG A 195 11.67 -17.93 -10.48
N SER A 196 12.17 -18.25 -9.29
CA SER A 196 12.57 -19.62 -8.94
C SER A 196 11.38 -20.48 -8.53
N LYS A 197 11.60 -21.81 -8.46
CA LYS A 197 10.58 -22.76 -7.98
C LYS A 197 10.12 -22.47 -6.54
N LYS A 198 10.94 -21.81 -5.71
CA LYS A 198 10.56 -21.42 -4.34
C LYS A 198 9.36 -20.47 -4.30
N ALA A 199 9.20 -19.65 -5.34
CA ALA A 199 8.11 -18.67 -5.44
C ALA A 199 6.85 -19.22 -6.15
N ARG A 200 6.81 -20.50 -6.54
CA ARG A 200 5.74 -21.06 -7.39
C ARG A 200 4.34 -20.89 -6.82
N GLY A 201 4.19 -20.92 -5.49
CA GLY A 201 2.90 -20.75 -4.81
C GLY A 201 2.46 -19.30 -4.62
N LEU A 202 3.30 -18.32 -4.98
CA LEU A 202 3.05 -16.91 -4.69
C LEU A 202 2.13 -16.27 -5.74
N PRO A 203 1.30 -15.29 -5.33
CA PRO A 203 0.35 -14.64 -6.22
C PRO A 203 1.07 -13.90 -7.36
N GLY A 204 0.70 -14.20 -8.61
CA GLY A 204 1.29 -13.57 -9.78
C GLY A 204 2.68 -14.09 -10.15
N TYR A 205 3.11 -15.23 -9.60
CA TYR A 205 4.34 -15.91 -10.00
C TYR A 205 4.44 -16.03 -11.53
N ALA A 206 5.57 -15.60 -12.09
CA ALA A 206 5.79 -15.50 -13.53
C ALA A 206 6.54 -16.71 -14.12
N GLY A 207 7.18 -17.55 -13.29
CA GLY A 207 8.06 -18.59 -13.79
C GLY A 207 9.45 -18.10 -14.22
N LYS A 208 10.25 -19.02 -14.74
CA LYS A 208 11.44 -18.67 -15.53
C LYS A 208 10.98 -17.97 -16.82
N ALA A 209 11.77 -17.01 -17.26
CA ALA A 209 11.67 -16.48 -18.62
C ALA A 209 12.16 -17.53 -19.61
#